data_AF-A0A7L5AN67-F1
#
_entry.id   AF-A0A7L5AN67-F1
#
_cell.length_a   1.000
_cell.length_b   1.000
_cell.length_c   1.000
_cell.angle_alpha   90.00
_cell.angle_beta   90.00
_cell.angle_gamma   90.00
#
_symmetry.space_group_name_H-M   'P 1'
#
loop_
_entity.id
_entity.type
_entity.pdbx_description
1 polymer ?
#
loop_
_entity_poly.entity_id
_entity_poly.type
_entity_poly.pdbx_seq_one_letter_code
_entity_poly.pdbx_strand_id
1 'polypeptide(L)'
;MTKTDPTAWSLSRRSAVAAMGAALLLPLAACAGSPGAGSRTTTPSPSAPDPGAGAQNPLASLTGTPSLSAEQYETMVEGIANWVTRAWPLMGPVWPGVDYTRHRIIALQVDEQFKATRAWVISTAGHRELKAAEFADIEPPSSYGKVEFEGQPSITLNLGQAAAASNGPGHGEETTASGNATPSIAATGSSAPTADLTDPATFAFALMTHELVHFYYQGEINVSASSSRDTPYPYQARPRTLRRMLLDRLRLAATDPGKRAEHLGHARHWLDTWKSEFAQEAQDIHHYDIAEGVARYVEYMALSIQADQSAEQLQARQAPLLQEESLDVSVDVESYAFGFVTGVLLDATGPGWKSGFYAGGKTLTELLLEDVSPVPEDVDPVVSGKVDELIKESEEYTGPDIRKIDAAEADTSVAYLRVHEYGEIGYGGSFAYKDKVVLTTTILVLDVEGHNLQVLGVPTFTGTDREVLTIPLMGAPHSYANGVLTVEGEEITGTIKAEKAIESGREVFIAK
;
A
#
# COMPACT_ATOMS: atom_id res chain seq x y z
N MET A 1 51.87 -24.28 3.02
CA MET A 1 50.65 -24.70 3.75
C MET A 1 49.89 -23.43 4.10
N THR A 2 49.07 -22.99 3.16
CA THR A 2 48.28 -21.76 3.21
C THR A 2 46.83 -22.18 3.40
N LYS A 3 46.20 -21.71 4.49
CA LYS A 3 44.77 -21.86 4.74
C LYS A 3 44.01 -21.05 3.72
N THR A 4 43.16 -21.72 2.95
CA THR A 4 42.14 -21.15 2.07
C THR A 4 40.92 -20.74 2.89
N ASP A 5 40.54 -19.47 2.81
CA ASP A 5 39.27 -18.96 3.30
C ASP A 5 38.11 -19.47 2.44
N PRO A 6 36.99 -19.92 3.02
CA PRO A 6 35.79 -20.23 2.27
C PRO A 6 35.01 -18.94 2.00
N THR A 7 35.09 -18.50 0.74
CA THR A 7 33.99 -17.94 -0.08
C THR A 7 32.83 -17.26 0.67
N ALA A 8 32.85 -15.93 0.65
CA ALA A 8 31.67 -15.09 0.81
C ALA A 8 30.56 -15.53 -0.15
N TRP A 9 29.39 -15.86 0.41
CA TRP A 9 28.17 -16.06 -0.37
C TRP A 9 27.63 -14.69 -0.76
N SER A 10 27.84 -14.27 -2.01
CA SER A 10 27.12 -13.12 -2.55
C SER A 10 25.69 -13.56 -2.87
N LEU A 11 24.73 -13.17 -2.05
CA LEU A 11 23.31 -13.33 -2.35
C LEU A 11 22.96 -12.48 -3.58
N SER A 12 22.43 -13.13 -4.61
CA SER A 12 22.01 -12.49 -5.85
C SER A 12 20.76 -11.62 -5.62
N ARG A 13 20.77 -10.41 -6.20
CA ARG A 13 19.76 -9.34 -6.18
C ARG A 13 18.33 -9.70 -6.70
N ARG A 14 17.81 -10.91 -6.45
CA ARG A 14 16.57 -11.40 -7.07
C ARG A 14 15.30 -11.30 -6.22
N SER A 15 15.36 -10.80 -4.99
CA SER A 15 14.17 -10.78 -4.09
C SER A 15 13.54 -9.41 -3.85
N ALA A 16 13.94 -8.36 -4.58
CA ALA A 16 13.50 -6.98 -4.28
C ALA A 16 12.11 -6.57 -4.84
N VAL A 17 11.34 -7.48 -5.45
CA VAL A 17 10.08 -7.14 -6.16
C VAL A 17 8.81 -7.62 -5.43
N ALA A 18 8.91 -8.40 -4.35
CA ALA A 18 7.75 -9.00 -3.68
C ALA A 18 7.14 -8.18 -2.51
N ALA A 19 7.65 -6.99 -2.20
CA ALA A 19 7.19 -6.17 -1.07
C ALA A 19 6.24 -5.02 -1.47
N MET A 20 5.60 -5.08 -2.65
CA MET A 20 4.74 -4.00 -3.15
C MET A 20 3.29 -4.09 -2.67
N GLY A 21 2.80 -5.27 -2.25
CA GLY A 21 1.37 -5.53 -2.07
C GLY A 21 0.70 -5.17 -0.74
N ALA A 22 1.45 -4.78 0.31
CA ALA A 22 0.90 -4.68 1.67
C ALA A 22 0.43 -3.28 2.11
N ALA A 23 0.79 -2.21 1.41
CA ALA A 23 0.52 -0.84 1.86
C ALA A 23 -0.93 -0.35 1.64
N LEU A 24 -1.85 -1.22 1.18
CA LEU A 24 -3.27 -0.88 0.98
C LEU A 24 -4.16 -1.20 2.19
N LEU A 25 -3.59 -1.52 3.35
CA LEU A 25 -4.34 -1.82 4.57
C LEU A 25 -4.12 -0.71 5.61
N LEU A 26 -4.80 0.42 5.42
CA LEU A 26 -4.85 1.50 6.41
C LEU A 26 -5.99 1.30 7.42
N PRO A 27 -5.81 1.72 8.69
CA PRO A 27 -6.76 1.53 9.78
C PRO A 27 -7.83 2.64 9.89
N LEU A 28 -8.95 2.31 10.54
CA LEU A 28 -10.14 3.14 10.74
C LEU A 28 -10.04 4.10 11.94
N ALA A 29 -10.60 5.31 11.76
CA ALA A 29 -10.92 6.31 12.78
C ALA A 29 -12.25 6.00 13.52
N ALA A 30 -12.33 6.30 14.82
CA ALA A 30 -13.58 6.36 15.57
C ALA A 30 -13.68 7.67 16.37
N CYS A 31 -14.57 8.58 15.97
CA CYS A 31 -14.93 9.76 16.75
C CYS A 31 -16.04 9.44 17.77
N ALA A 32 -15.73 9.65 19.05
CA ALA A 32 -16.67 9.57 20.15
C ALA A 32 -17.56 10.83 20.22
N GLY A 33 -18.88 10.64 20.10
CA GLY A 33 -19.86 11.68 20.42
C GLY A 33 -19.96 11.92 21.93
N SER A 34 -19.74 13.16 22.38
CA SER A 34 -20.11 13.59 23.73
C SER A 34 -21.60 13.97 23.80
N PRO A 35 -22.34 13.53 24.84
CA PRO A 35 -23.74 13.90 25.02
C PRO A 35 -23.90 15.13 25.93
N GLY A 36 -24.87 15.98 25.60
CA GLY A 36 -25.32 17.08 26.46
C GLY A 36 -26.26 16.63 27.58
N ALA A 37 -25.85 16.94 28.82
CA ALA A 37 -26.59 17.30 30.03
C ALA A 37 -28.02 16.75 30.34
N GLY A 38 -28.13 16.08 31.50
CA GLY A 38 -29.09 16.49 32.55
C GLY A 38 -29.97 15.40 33.19
N SER A 39 -29.62 14.95 34.41
CA SER A 39 -30.50 14.82 35.61
C SER A 39 -29.93 13.85 36.66
N ARG A 40 -30.31 14.07 37.92
CA ARG A 40 -29.73 13.63 39.21
C ARG A 40 -30.01 12.18 39.64
N THR A 41 -29.26 11.78 40.69
CA THR A 41 -29.47 10.72 41.73
C THR A 41 -29.23 9.27 41.25
N THR A 42 -28.48 8.37 41.88
CA THR A 42 -27.96 8.13 43.26
C THR A 42 -26.75 7.17 43.17
N THR A 43 -25.79 7.25 44.09
CA THR A 43 -24.59 6.39 44.19
C THR A 43 -24.89 4.93 44.56
N PRO A 44 -24.13 3.96 44.02
CA PRO A 44 -23.30 3.08 44.87
C PRO A 44 -21.88 2.81 44.32
N SER A 45 -21.04 2.23 45.20
CA SER A 45 -19.59 1.94 45.14
C SER A 45 -19.00 1.35 43.83
N PRO A 46 -17.68 1.52 43.59
CA PRO A 46 -17.05 1.21 42.31
C PRO A 46 -16.69 -0.28 42.18
N SER A 47 -17.27 -0.93 41.17
CA SER A 47 -16.72 -2.14 40.55
C SER A 47 -15.72 -1.73 39.48
N ALA A 48 -14.64 -2.49 39.32
CA ALA A 48 -13.62 -2.28 38.30
C ALA A 48 -14.24 -2.19 36.89
N PRO A 49 -13.73 -1.32 36.00
CA PRO A 49 -14.25 -1.23 34.64
C PRO A 49 -13.93 -2.50 33.87
N ASP A 50 -14.97 -3.14 33.35
CA ASP A 50 -14.87 -4.10 32.24
C ASP A 50 -14.19 -3.40 31.05
N PRO A 51 -13.24 -4.06 30.35
CA PRO A 51 -12.69 -3.52 29.12
C PRO A 51 -13.82 -3.42 28.09
N GLY A 52 -14.04 -2.19 27.60
CA GLY A 52 -15.14 -1.86 26.71
C GLY A 52 -15.15 -2.73 25.45
N ALA A 53 -16.29 -3.39 25.22
CA ALA A 53 -16.67 -3.95 23.94
C ALA A 53 -16.78 -2.81 22.91
N GLY A 54 -15.67 -2.53 22.22
CA GLY A 54 -15.59 -1.43 21.25
C GLY A 54 -14.33 -1.44 20.38
N ALA A 55 -13.29 -2.21 20.74
CA ALA A 55 -12.16 -2.46 19.84
C ALA A 55 -12.53 -3.60 18.88
N GLN A 56 -12.91 -3.27 17.64
CA GLN A 56 -12.97 -4.26 16.59
C GLN A 56 -11.55 -4.71 16.25
N ASN A 57 -11.32 -6.02 16.28
CA ASN A 57 -10.04 -6.64 15.94
C ASN A 57 -9.79 -6.48 14.42
N PRO A 58 -8.77 -5.71 13.98
CA PRO A 58 -8.46 -5.54 12.56
C PRO A 58 -7.97 -6.85 11.88
N LEU A 59 -7.71 -7.91 12.66
CA LEU A 59 -7.41 -9.23 12.11
C LEU A 59 -8.65 -9.99 11.61
N ALA A 60 -9.86 -9.59 12.01
CA ALA A 60 -11.08 -10.25 11.57
C ALA A 60 -11.30 -10.16 10.05
N SER A 61 -10.75 -9.14 9.38
CA SER A 61 -10.83 -8.98 7.92
C SER A 61 -9.71 -9.70 7.16
N LEU A 62 -8.70 -10.24 7.85
CA LEU A 62 -7.51 -10.85 7.22
C LEU A 62 -7.43 -12.36 7.46
N THR A 63 -8.08 -12.88 8.51
CA THR A 63 -8.34 -14.32 8.67
C THR A 63 -9.63 -14.78 7.97
N GLY A 64 -10.29 -13.87 7.26
CA GLY A 64 -11.53 -14.13 6.54
C GLY A 64 -11.73 -13.06 5.49
N THR A 65 -11.00 -13.16 4.37
CA THR A 65 -11.42 -12.49 3.13
C THR A 65 -12.92 -12.75 2.99
N PRO A 66 -13.77 -11.71 2.88
CA PRO A 66 -15.21 -11.92 2.85
C PRO A 66 -15.50 -12.94 1.77
N SER A 67 -16.12 -14.06 2.15
CA SER A 67 -16.38 -15.14 1.22
C SER A 67 -17.43 -14.65 0.22
N LEU A 68 -16.98 -14.11 -0.91
CA LEU A 68 -17.86 -13.71 -1.99
C LEU A 68 -18.63 -14.96 -2.47
N SER A 69 -19.89 -14.78 -2.81
CA SER A 69 -20.64 -15.85 -3.48
C SER A 69 -20.03 -16.14 -4.86
N ALA A 70 -20.33 -17.30 -5.44
CA ALA A 70 -19.87 -17.65 -6.77
C ALA A 70 -20.30 -16.61 -7.82
N GLU A 71 -21.53 -16.10 -7.69
CA GLU A 71 -22.10 -15.07 -8.55
C GLU A 71 -21.37 -13.73 -8.39
N GLN A 72 -20.91 -13.41 -7.18
CA GLN A 72 -20.15 -12.19 -6.92
C GLN A 72 -18.76 -12.23 -7.54
N TYR A 73 -18.06 -13.36 -7.46
CA TYR A 73 -16.81 -13.56 -8.19
C TYR A 73 -17.01 -13.39 -9.70
N GLU A 74 -18.07 -13.98 -10.25
CA GLU A 74 -18.40 -13.86 -11.68
C GLU A 74 -18.71 -12.41 -12.07
N THR A 75 -19.50 -11.70 -11.27
CA THR A 75 -19.83 -10.28 -11.48
C THR A 75 -18.57 -9.40 -11.43
N MET A 76 -17.65 -9.70 -10.50
CA MET A 76 -16.39 -8.98 -10.37
C MET A 76 -15.50 -9.20 -11.61
N VAL A 77 -15.36 -10.46 -12.05
CA VAL A 77 -14.61 -10.82 -13.26
C VAL A 77 -15.20 -10.16 -14.51
N GLU A 78 -16.53 -10.12 -14.65
CA GLU A 78 -17.22 -9.42 -15.73
C GLU A 78 -16.91 -7.92 -15.71
N GLY A 79 -16.98 -7.28 -14.53
CA GLY A 79 -16.64 -5.87 -14.35
C GLY A 79 -15.20 -5.54 -14.74
N ILE A 80 -14.24 -6.37 -14.30
CA ILE A 80 -12.81 -6.22 -14.67
C ILE A 80 -12.65 -6.39 -16.18
N ALA A 81 -13.27 -7.41 -16.78
CA ALA A 81 -13.17 -7.64 -18.22
C ALA A 81 -13.76 -6.50 -19.06
N ASN A 82 -14.85 -5.89 -18.60
CA ASN A 82 -15.43 -4.72 -19.25
C ASN A 82 -14.48 -3.52 -19.20
N TRP A 83 -13.82 -3.28 -18.06
CA TRP A 83 -12.78 -2.24 -17.96
C TRP A 83 -11.58 -2.52 -18.86
N VAL A 84 -11.03 -3.75 -18.83
CA VAL A 84 -9.90 -4.17 -19.66
C VAL A 84 -10.21 -4.00 -21.14
N THR A 85 -11.36 -4.49 -21.60
CA THR A 85 -11.79 -4.38 -23.00
C THR A 85 -11.94 -2.93 -23.45
N ARG A 86 -12.46 -2.07 -22.57
CA ARG A 86 -12.67 -0.64 -22.85
C ARG A 86 -11.37 0.16 -22.89
N ALA A 87 -10.51 0.00 -21.88
CA ALA A 87 -9.43 0.95 -21.59
C ALA A 87 -8.06 0.51 -22.11
N TRP A 88 -7.69 -0.77 -21.96
CA TRP A 88 -6.34 -1.25 -22.32
C TRP A 88 -5.96 -1.02 -23.79
N PRO A 89 -6.86 -1.12 -24.79
CA PRO A 89 -6.55 -0.77 -26.18
C PRO A 89 -6.16 0.71 -26.39
N LEU A 90 -6.48 1.59 -25.44
CA LEU A 90 -6.27 3.04 -25.53
C LEU A 90 -5.03 3.51 -24.77
N MET A 91 -4.24 2.60 -24.19
CA MET A 91 -3.13 2.95 -23.29
C MET A 91 -1.84 3.38 -24.01
N GLY A 92 -1.68 3.06 -25.29
CA GLY A 92 -0.47 3.42 -26.06
C GLY A 92 -0.15 4.93 -26.06
N PRO A 93 -1.15 5.82 -26.24
CA PRO A 93 -0.97 7.26 -26.08
C PRO A 93 -0.79 7.75 -24.64
N VAL A 94 -1.17 6.97 -23.62
CA VAL A 94 -1.09 7.38 -22.21
C VAL A 94 0.37 7.39 -21.74
N TRP A 95 1.13 6.32 -22.01
CA TRP A 95 2.54 6.21 -21.63
C TRP A 95 3.41 5.60 -22.73
N PRO A 96 4.63 6.12 -23.01
CA PRO A 96 5.47 5.61 -24.08
C PRO A 96 5.80 4.12 -23.93
N GLY A 97 5.60 3.37 -25.01
CA GLY A 97 5.93 1.93 -25.08
C GLY A 97 4.91 1.01 -24.41
N VAL A 98 3.87 1.55 -23.76
CA VAL A 98 2.79 0.75 -23.19
C VAL A 98 1.95 0.09 -24.27
N ASP A 99 1.75 -1.22 -24.13
CA ASP A 99 0.84 -2.01 -24.95
C ASP A 99 0.13 -3.05 -24.07
N TYR A 100 -0.94 -2.63 -23.40
CA TYR A 100 -1.64 -3.53 -22.48
C TYR A 100 -2.43 -4.65 -23.20
N THR A 101 -2.60 -4.58 -24.53
CA THR A 101 -3.34 -5.59 -25.29
C THR A 101 -2.66 -6.97 -25.30
N ARG A 102 -1.34 -7.00 -25.05
CA ARG A 102 -0.57 -8.24 -24.93
C ARG A 102 -0.69 -8.92 -23.57
N HIS A 103 -1.18 -8.23 -22.55
CA HIS A 103 -1.24 -8.75 -21.19
C HIS A 103 -2.51 -9.53 -20.91
N ARG A 104 -2.45 -10.38 -19.88
CA ARG A 104 -3.59 -11.09 -19.32
C ARG A 104 -3.61 -10.91 -17.80
N ILE A 105 -4.80 -10.83 -17.24
CA ILE A 105 -5.02 -10.99 -15.80
C ILE A 105 -5.46 -12.42 -15.56
N ILE A 106 -4.77 -13.13 -14.67
CA ILE A 106 -5.19 -14.42 -14.13
C ILE A 106 -5.83 -14.14 -12.77
N ALA A 107 -7.14 -13.98 -12.78
CA ALA A 107 -7.92 -13.68 -11.59
C ALA A 107 -8.24 -14.99 -10.86
N LEU A 108 -7.92 -15.08 -9.58
CA LEU A 108 -7.95 -16.29 -8.78
C LEU A 108 -8.93 -16.14 -7.61
N GLN A 109 -9.78 -17.15 -7.43
CA GLN A 109 -10.48 -17.36 -6.17
C GLN A 109 -9.59 -18.22 -5.28
N VAL A 110 -9.15 -17.64 -4.16
CA VAL A 110 -8.22 -18.27 -3.22
C VAL A 110 -8.97 -18.67 -1.95
N ASP A 111 -8.75 -19.90 -1.46
CA ASP A 111 -9.31 -20.37 -0.20
C ASP A 111 -8.47 -19.98 1.02
N GLU A 112 -8.96 -20.33 2.22
CA GLU A 112 -8.27 -20.06 3.50
C GLU A 112 -6.90 -20.77 3.63
N GLN A 113 -6.63 -21.77 2.78
CA GLN A 113 -5.33 -22.47 2.72
C GLN A 113 -4.44 -21.91 1.61
N PHE A 114 -4.75 -20.73 1.09
CA PHE A 114 -4.00 -20.07 0.02
C PHE A 114 -3.94 -20.89 -1.28
N LYS A 115 -4.97 -21.69 -1.57
CA LYS A 115 -5.07 -22.47 -2.81
C LYS A 115 -6.08 -21.86 -3.76
N ALA A 116 -5.74 -21.82 -5.04
CA ALA A 116 -6.68 -21.44 -6.08
C ALA A 116 -7.74 -22.53 -6.25
N THR A 117 -9.00 -22.16 -6.08
CA THR A 117 -10.15 -23.06 -6.26
C THR A 117 -10.84 -22.85 -7.61
N ARG A 118 -10.83 -21.61 -8.11
CA ARG A 118 -11.27 -21.21 -9.46
C ARG A 118 -10.33 -20.15 -10.01
N ALA A 119 -10.26 -20.05 -11.33
CA ALA A 119 -9.44 -19.05 -12.00
C ALA A 119 -10.09 -18.59 -13.31
N TRP A 120 -9.87 -17.33 -13.67
CA TRP A 120 -10.31 -16.75 -14.92
C TRP A 120 -9.13 -16.07 -15.61
N VAL A 121 -9.07 -16.17 -16.94
CA VAL A 121 -8.19 -15.34 -17.75
C VAL A 121 -9.00 -14.18 -18.31
N ILE A 122 -8.50 -12.96 -18.14
CA ILE A 122 -9.11 -11.73 -18.61
C ILE A 122 -8.16 -11.04 -19.58
N SER A 123 -8.69 -10.53 -20.69
CA SER A 123 -7.95 -9.89 -21.77
C SER A 123 -8.82 -8.86 -22.50
N THR A 124 -8.24 -8.14 -23.46
CA THR A 124 -9.01 -7.24 -24.34
C THR A 124 -9.99 -7.99 -25.27
N ALA A 125 -9.91 -9.31 -25.36
CA ALA A 125 -10.88 -10.14 -26.07
C ALA A 125 -12.05 -10.62 -25.18
N GLY A 126 -12.08 -10.20 -23.91
CA GLY A 126 -13.03 -10.65 -22.90
C GLY A 126 -12.38 -11.62 -21.89
N HIS A 127 -13.21 -12.41 -21.23
CA HIS A 127 -12.78 -13.37 -20.20
C HIS A 127 -13.27 -14.80 -20.46
N ARG A 128 -12.62 -15.78 -19.81
CA ARG A 128 -13.15 -17.14 -19.66
C ARG A 128 -12.66 -17.74 -18.35
N GLU A 129 -13.45 -18.65 -17.79
CA GLU A 129 -12.99 -19.51 -16.70
C GLU A 129 -11.95 -20.51 -17.25
N LEU A 130 -10.90 -20.73 -16.46
CA LEU A 130 -9.83 -21.68 -16.74
C LEU A 130 -10.20 -23.05 -16.17
N LYS A 131 -9.81 -24.11 -16.87
CA LYS A 131 -9.86 -25.47 -16.31
C LYS A 131 -8.77 -25.61 -15.25
N ALA A 132 -8.98 -26.46 -14.25
CA ALA A 132 -8.00 -26.74 -13.20
C ALA A 132 -6.58 -27.02 -13.73
N ALA A 133 -6.45 -27.78 -14.82
CA ALA A 133 -5.16 -28.08 -15.43
C ALA A 133 -4.45 -26.87 -16.04
N GLU A 134 -5.15 -25.79 -16.38
CA GLU A 134 -4.58 -24.58 -16.99
C GLU A 134 -3.95 -23.66 -15.94
N PHE A 135 -4.38 -23.74 -14.67
CA PHE A 135 -3.84 -22.91 -13.58
C PHE A 135 -3.18 -23.73 -12.46
N ALA A 136 -2.98 -25.04 -12.66
CA ALA A 136 -2.41 -25.94 -11.65
C ALA A 136 -0.99 -25.52 -11.21
N ASP A 137 -0.22 -24.92 -12.11
CA ASP A 137 1.16 -24.48 -11.86
C ASP A 137 1.25 -22.98 -11.50
N ILE A 138 0.10 -22.30 -11.33
CA ILE A 138 0.06 -20.89 -10.96
C ILE A 138 -0.07 -20.78 -9.45
N GLU A 139 0.97 -20.25 -8.82
CA GLU A 139 0.96 -19.96 -7.39
C GLU A 139 -0.01 -18.80 -7.08
N PRO A 140 -0.96 -18.98 -6.15
CA PRO A 140 -1.87 -17.91 -5.75
C PRO A 140 -1.11 -16.78 -5.04
N PRO A 141 -1.23 -15.52 -5.48
CA PRO A 141 -0.61 -14.40 -4.78
C PRO A 141 -1.43 -14.04 -3.53
N SER A 142 -0.85 -13.37 -2.52
CA SER A 142 -1.69 -12.78 -1.47
C SER A 142 -2.56 -11.65 -2.02
N SER A 143 -1.99 -10.80 -2.89
CA SER A 143 -2.71 -9.72 -3.57
C SER A 143 -2.58 -9.85 -5.08
N TYR A 144 -1.36 -9.75 -5.60
CA TYR A 144 -1.06 -9.85 -7.03
C TYR A 144 0.36 -10.36 -7.28
N GLY A 145 0.65 -10.80 -8.50
CA GLY A 145 1.97 -11.32 -8.82
C GLY A 145 2.28 -11.32 -10.31
N LYS A 146 3.57 -11.29 -10.65
CA LYS A 146 4.02 -11.40 -12.04
C LYS A 146 3.97 -12.86 -12.49
N VAL A 147 3.42 -13.12 -13.68
CA VAL A 147 3.36 -14.48 -14.25
C VAL A 147 3.54 -14.45 -15.77
N GLU A 148 3.91 -15.58 -16.37
CA GLU A 148 3.77 -15.82 -17.80
C GLU A 148 2.61 -16.79 -18.03
N PHE A 149 1.68 -16.46 -18.92
CA PHE A 149 0.53 -17.31 -19.24
C PHE A 149 0.33 -17.35 -20.75
N GLU A 150 0.18 -18.56 -21.32
CA GLU A 150 0.05 -18.78 -22.78
C GLU A 150 1.16 -18.09 -23.60
N GLY A 151 2.39 -18.02 -23.06
CA GLY A 151 3.53 -17.36 -23.70
C GLY A 151 3.48 -15.84 -23.71
N GLN A 152 2.59 -15.22 -22.90
CA GLN A 152 2.45 -13.78 -22.76
C GLN A 152 2.81 -13.30 -21.36
N PRO A 153 3.49 -12.14 -21.22
CA PRO A 153 3.67 -11.48 -19.93
C PRO A 153 2.30 -11.16 -19.33
N SER A 154 2.06 -11.59 -18.10
CA SER A 154 0.76 -11.54 -17.45
C SER A 154 0.89 -11.18 -15.97
N ILE A 155 -0.26 -11.04 -15.30
CA ILE A 155 -0.35 -10.72 -13.87
C ILE A 155 -1.41 -11.61 -13.21
N THR A 156 -1.13 -12.12 -12.01
CA THR A 156 -2.10 -12.82 -11.16
C THR A 156 -2.78 -11.83 -10.21
N LEU A 157 -4.03 -12.10 -9.86
CA LEU A 157 -4.84 -11.30 -8.95
C LEU A 157 -5.60 -12.21 -7.99
N ASN A 158 -5.50 -11.96 -6.68
CA ASN A 158 -6.41 -12.55 -5.69
C ASN A 158 -7.70 -11.71 -5.61
N LEU A 159 -8.80 -12.26 -6.12
CA LEU A 159 -10.09 -11.56 -6.19
C LEU A 159 -10.66 -11.25 -4.81
N GLY A 160 -10.51 -12.17 -3.85
CA GLY A 160 -10.99 -11.97 -2.49
C GLY A 160 -10.28 -10.79 -1.83
N GLN A 161 -8.95 -10.72 -1.98
CA GLN A 161 -8.16 -9.64 -1.40
C GLN A 161 -8.47 -8.28 -2.05
N ALA A 162 -8.63 -8.23 -3.36
CA ALA A 162 -9.02 -6.99 -4.03
C ALA A 162 -10.41 -6.49 -3.60
N ALA A 163 -11.36 -7.40 -3.37
CA ALA A 163 -12.68 -7.03 -2.86
C ALA A 163 -12.67 -6.61 -1.38
N ALA A 164 -11.77 -7.16 -0.58
CA ALA A 164 -11.56 -6.69 0.79
C ALA A 164 -10.94 -5.28 0.80
N ALA A 165 -9.96 -5.03 -0.08
CA ALA A 165 -9.24 -3.77 -0.14
C ALA A 165 -10.09 -2.60 -0.70
N SER A 166 -11.03 -2.84 -1.62
CA SER A 166 -11.89 -1.78 -2.17
C SER A 166 -12.83 -1.14 -1.14
N ASN A 167 -13.14 -1.85 -0.05
CA ASN A 167 -13.91 -1.34 1.09
C ASN A 167 -13.04 -0.68 2.15
N GLY A 168 -11.73 -0.51 1.90
CA GLY A 168 -10.80 0.09 2.84
C GLY A 168 -11.13 1.56 3.14
N PRO A 169 -10.69 2.08 4.30
CA PRO A 169 -10.94 3.45 4.75
C PRO A 169 -10.08 4.47 3.99
N GLY A 170 -10.33 4.60 2.68
CA GLY A 170 -9.68 5.57 1.80
C GLY A 170 -10.65 6.34 0.91
N HIS A 171 -11.93 5.94 0.91
CA HIS A 171 -12.98 6.51 0.07
C HIS A 171 -14.05 7.12 0.98
N GLY A 172 -14.24 8.43 0.87
CA GLY A 172 -14.98 9.25 1.83
C GLY A 172 -16.41 8.80 2.16
N GLU A 173 -16.87 9.33 3.29
CA GLU A 173 -18.21 9.24 3.92
C GLU A 173 -18.50 8.01 4.83
N GLU A 174 -18.21 8.21 6.13
CA GLU A 174 -19.17 8.28 7.25
C GLU A 174 -20.27 7.20 7.44
N THR A 175 -20.22 6.08 6.74
CA THR A 175 -21.10 4.96 7.08
C THR A 175 -20.39 3.98 8.00
N THR A 176 -20.99 3.76 9.16
CA THR A 176 -20.70 2.68 10.11
C THR A 176 -20.99 1.32 9.46
N ALA A 177 -20.28 0.98 8.38
CA ALA A 177 -20.33 -0.32 7.76
C ALA A 177 -19.67 -1.30 8.74
N SER A 178 -20.52 -2.04 9.46
CA SER A 178 -20.14 -3.28 10.14
C SER A 178 -19.23 -4.06 9.20
N GLY A 179 -18.02 -4.44 9.63
CA GLY A 179 -17.03 -5.23 8.87
C GLY A 179 -17.48 -6.61 8.38
N ASN A 180 -18.79 -6.89 8.43
CA ASN A 180 -19.48 -8.05 7.89
C ASN A 180 -20.40 -7.70 6.69
N ALA A 181 -20.42 -6.45 6.21
CA ALA A 181 -21.21 -6.08 5.05
C ALA A 181 -20.56 -6.68 3.78
N THR A 182 -21.30 -7.54 3.09
CA THR A 182 -20.87 -8.07 1.80
C THR A 182 -20.68 -6.91 0.81
N PRO A 183 -19.54 -6.81 0.09
CA PRO A 183 -19.31 -5.74 -0.88
C PRO A 183 -20.39 -5.72 -1.96
N SER A 184 -20.84 -4.52 -2.32
CA SER A 184 -21.63 -4.32 -3.54
C SER A 184 -20.67 -4.38 -4.73
N ILE A 185 -20.98 -5.22 -5.73
CA ILE A 185 -20.16 -5.41 -6.92
C ILE A 185 -21.01 -5.11 -8.15
N ALA A 186 -20.54 -4.24 -9.03
CA ALA A 186 -21.25 -3.86 -10.25
C ALA A 186 -20.46 -4.26 -11.51
N ALA A 187 -20.99 -5.20 -12.30
CA ALA A 187 -20.42 -5.55 -13.61
C ALA A 187 -20.39 -4.36 -14.60
N THR A 188 -21.18 -3.32 -14.32
CA THR A 188 -21.32 -2.13 -15.18
C THR A 188 -20.48 -0.94 -14.74
N GLY A 189 -19.59 -1.07 -13.74
CA GLY A 189 -18.75 0.04 -13.25
C GLY A 189 -17.97 0.76 -14.36
N SER A 190 -17.49 0.01 -15.36
CA SER A 190 -16.81 0.55 -16.56
C SER A 190 -17.71 1.36 -17.51
N SER A 191 -19.02 1.34 -17.36
CA SER A 191 -19.97 2.14 -18.15
C SER A 191 -20.38 3.43 -17.45
N ALA A 192 -20.03 3.58 -16.16
CA ALA A 192 -20.34 4.77 -15.40
C ALA A 192 -19.60 6.01 -15.94
N PRO A 193 -20.18 7.21 -15.75
CA PRO A 193 -19.52 8.46 -16.10
C PRO A 193 -18.27 8.69 -15.25
N THR A 194 -18.27 8.20 -14.01
CA THR A 194 -17.18 8.32 -13.04
C THR A 194 -16.75 6.94 -12.58
N ALA A 195 -15.44 6.69 -12.49
CA ALA A 195 -14.93 5.48 -11.87
C ALA A 195 -15.20 5.52 -10.36
N ASP A 196 -15.71 4.42 -9.82
CA ASP A 196 -15.96 4.25 -8.40
C ASP A 196 -14.96 3.23 -7.84
N LEU A 197 -13.95 3.70 -7.09
CA LEU A 197 -12.93 2.83 -6.51
C LEU A 197 -13.45 2.01 -5.32
N THR A 198 -14.66 2.27 -4.83
CA THR A 198 -15.30 1.41 -3.83
C THR A 198 -15.88 0.13 -4.44
N ASP A 199 -16.15 0.14 -5.75
CA ASP A 199 -16.54 -1.07 -6.49
C ASP A 199 -15.32 -2.00 -6.67
N PRO A 200 -15.37 -3.25 -6.15
CA PRO A 200 -14.25 -4.18 -6.22
C PRO A 200 -13.70 -4.42 -7.63
N ALA A 201 -14.56 -4.45 -8.65
CA ALA A 201 -14.12 -4.69 -10.02
C ALA A 201 -13.33 -3.50 -10.59
N THR A 202 -13.76 -2.28 -10.29
CA THR A 202 -13.07 -1.05 -10.66
C THR A 202 -11.74 -0.92 -9.92
N PHE A 203 -11.71 -1.19 -8.61
CA PHE A 203 -10.48 -1.23 -7.82
C PHE A 203 -9.48 -2.26 -8.36
N ALA A 204 -9.93 -3.50 -8.60
CA ALA A 204 -9.08 -4.56 -9.13
C ALA A 204 -8.50 -4.21 -10.51
N PHE A 205 -9.31 -3.61 -11.40
CA PHE A 205 -8.81 -3.11 -12.68
C PHE A 205 -7.74 -2.02 -12.51
N ALA A 206 -7.99 -1.06 -11.61
CA ALA A 206 -7.06 0.02 -11.32
C ALA A 206 -5.72 -0.54 -10.79
N LEU A 207 -5.78 -1.40 -9.77
CA LEU A 207 -4.63 -2.09 -9.21
C LEU A 207 -3.83 -2.86 -10.27
N MET A 208 -4.49 -3.67 -11.11
CA MET A 208 -3.77 -4.42 -12.15
C MET A 208 -3.13 -3.51 -13.19
N THR A 209 -3.78 -2.39 -13.52
CA THR A 209 -3.25 -1.40 -14.46
C THR A 209 -2.03 -0.68 -13.87
N HIS A 210 -2.05 -0.37 -12.57
CA HIS A 210 -0.93 0.18 -11.79
C HIS A 210 0.26 -0.78 -11.77
N GLU A 211 0.04 -2.02 -11.35
CA GLU A 211 1.11 -3.01 -11.17
C GLU A 211 1.77 -3.45 -12.49
N LEU A 212 1.02 -3.44 -13.60
CA LEU A 212 1.60 -3.66 -14.93
C LEU A 212 2.68 -2.62 -15.26
N VAL A 213 2.56 -1.38 -14.77
CA VAL A 213 3.62 -0.37 -14.93
C VAL A 213 4.89 -0.89 -14.26
N HIS A 214 4.84 -1.20 -12.98
CA HIS A 214 6.01 -1.68 -12.24
C HIS A 214 6.64 -2.93 -12.85
N PHE A 215 5.82 -3.90 -13.29
CA PHE A 215 6.34 -5.17 -13.80
C PHE A 215 6.92 -5.13 -15.21
N TYR A 216 6.44 -4.23 -16.07
CA TYR A 216 6.71 -4.30 -17.52
C TYR A 216 7.03 -2.97 -18.21
N TYR A 217 6.64 -1.82 -17.65
CA TYR A 217 6.75 -0.52 -18.33
C TYR A 217 7.49 0.55 -17.54
N GLN A 218 7.84 0.25 -16.30
CA GLN A 218 8.76 1.05 -15.52
C GLN A 218 10.16 0.83 -16.08
N GLY A 219 10.73 1.90 -16.65
CA GLY A 219 12.10 1.88 -17.12
C GLY A 219 13.10 1.82 -15.96
N GLU A 220 14.38 1.83 -16.30
CA GLU A 220 15.43 2.01 -15.28
C GLU A 220 15.30 3.41 -14.67
N ILE A 221 14.89 3.47 -13.40
CA ILE A 221 14.91 4.70 -12.62
C ILE A 221 16.33 4.85 -12.08
N ASN A 222 17.05 5.87 -12.53
CA ASN A 222 18.39 6.15 -12.03
C ASN A 222 18.31 6.69 -10.59
N VAL A 223 18.33 5.78 -9.62
CA VAL A 223 18.43 6.12 -8.19
C VAL A 223 19.89 6.17 -7.78
N SER A 224 20.39 7.37 -7.50
CA SER A 224 21.76 7.56 -6.99
C SER A 224 21.88 7.34 -5.47
N ALA A 225 20.78 6.99 -4.77
CA ALA A 225 20.71 6.91 -3.32
C ALA A 225 19.82 5.75 -2.83
N SER A 226 20.02 5.34 -1.57
CA SER A 226 19.11 4.45 -0.85
C SER A 226 17.76 5.13 -0.69
N SER A 227 16.77 4.73 -1.48
CA SER A 227 15.40 5.20 -1.29
C SER A 227 14.74 4.43 -0.14
N SER A 228 13.88 5.11 0.61
CA SER A 228 13.05 4.51 1.64
C SER A 228 11.61 5.01 1.53
N ARG A 229 10.67 4.11 1.76
CA ARG A 229 9.23 4.41 1.95
C ARG A 229 8.84 4.50 3.42
N ASP A 230 9.80 4.41 4.34
CA ASP A 230 9.51 4.41 5.76
C ASP A 230 9.13 5.80 6.24
N THR A 231 8.02 5.88 6.97
CA THR A 231 7.63 7.13 7.59
C THR A 231 8.50 7.39 8.82
N PRO A 232 9.17 8.54 8.94
CA PRO A 232 9.92 8.87 10.15
C PRO A 232 9.01 8.90 11.38
N TYR A 233 9.42 8.21 12.45
CA TYR A 233 8.72 8.22 13.73
C TYR A 233 9.63 8.76 14.86
N PRO A 234 9.14 9.66 15.74
CA PRO A 234 7.77 10.19 15.82
C PRO A 234 7.42 11.07 14.61
N TYR A 235 6.12 11.14 14.31
CA TYR A 235 5.62 11.92 13.17
C TYR A 235 6.05 13.39 13.26
N GLN A 236 6.39 13.96 12.10
CA GLN A 236 6.79 15.36 11.98
C GLN A 236 5.72 16.14 11.21
N ALA A 237 5.03 17.09 11.86
CA ALA A 237 3.96 17.86 11.22
C ALA A 237 4.45 18.71 10.04
N ARG A 238 5.60 19.39 10.20
CA ARG A 238 6.10 20.36 9.22
C ARG A 238 6.28 19.80 7.79
N PRO A 239 7.02 18.69 7.55
CA PRO A 239 7.17 18.17 6.19
C PRO A 239 5.83 17.74 5.58
N ARG A 240 4.94 17.14 6.37
CA ARG A 240 3.59 16.76 5.93
C ARG A 240 2.78 17.99 5.53
N THR A 241 2.75 19.03 6.36
CA THR A 241 2.08 20.30 6.03
C THR A 241 2.59 20.89 4.72
N LEU A 242 3.92 20.92 4.50
CA LEU A 242 4.49 21.47 3.27
C LEU A 242 4.08 20.65 2.04
N ARG A 243 4.12 19.32 2.13
CA ARG A 243 3.64 18.45 1.04
C ARG A 243 2.13 18.59 0.82
N ARG A 244 1.31 18.83 1.85
CA ARG A 244 -0.12 19.14 1.67
C ARG A 244 -0.41 20.47 1.03
N MET A 245 0.34 21.51 1.40
CA MET A 245 0.25 22.80 0.72
C MET A 245 0.64 22.66 -0.75
N LEU A 246 1.71 21.93 -1.06
CA LEU A 246 2.11 21.64 -2.43
C LEU A 246 0.99 20.93 -3.21
N LEU A 247 0.44 19.84 -2.67
CA LEU A 247 -0.61 19.05 -3.32
C LEU A 247 -1.89 19.85 -3.53
N ASP A 248 -2.33 20.61 -2.53
CA ASP A 248 -3.51 21.47 -2.62
C ASP A 248 -3.38 22.47 -3.77
N ARG A 249 -2.22 23.13 -3.89
CA ARG A 249 -1.96 24.07 -4.97
C ARG A 249 -1.89 23.40 -6.34
N LEU A 250 -1.37 22.18 -6.44
CA LEU A 250 -1.44 21.39 -7.68
C LEU A 250 -2.89 21.04 -8.04
N ARG A 251 -3.73 20.63 -7.09
CA ARG A 251 -5.14 20.34 -7.33
C ARG A 251 -5.90 21.59 -7.80
N LEU A 252 -5.66 22.74 -7.19
CA LEU A 252 -6.22 24.02 -7.65
C LEU A 252 -5.72 24.40 -9.04
N ALA A 253 -4.43 24.20 -9.34
CA ALA A 253 -3.89 24.45 -10.68
C ALA A 253 -4.55 23.56 -11.76
N ALA A 254 -4.91 22.32 -11.40
CA ALA A 254 -5.57 21.38 -12.30
C ALA A 254 -7.04 21.74 -12.54
N THR A 255 -7.73 22.25 -11.51
CA THR A 255 -9.18 22.49 -11.51
C THR A 255 -9.60 23.94 -11.76
N ASP A 256 -8.69 24.92 -11.63
CA ASP A 256 -8.89 26.33 -11.99
C ASP A 256 -7.90 26.77 -13.09
N PRO A 257 -8.22 26.56 -14.38
CA PRO A 257 -7.37 26.98 -15.49
C PRO A 257 -7.12 28.49 -15.53
N GLY A 258 -8.03 29.31 -14.98
CA GLY A 258 -7.91 30.77 -14.99
C GLY A 258 -6.81 31.29 -14.05
N LYS A 259 -6.51 30.54 -12.99
CA LYS A 259 -5.46 30.86 -12.00
C LYS A 259 -4.30 29.87 -11.98
N ARG A 260 -4.23 28.97 -12.97
CA ARG A 260 -3.21 27.91 -13.02
C ARG A 260 -1.78 28.40 -12.78
N ALA A 261 -1.36 29.48 -13.45
CA ALA A 261 0.00 30.00 -13.31
C ALA A 261 0.29 30.51 -11.88
N GLU A 262 -0.68 31.13 -11.22
CA GLU A 262 -0.57 31.58 -9.83
C GLU A 262 -0.45 30.37 -8.88
N HIS A 263 -1.32 29.38 -9.03
CA HIS A 263 -1.30 28.15 -8.23
C HIS A 263 -0.01 27.34 -8.42
N LEU A 264 0.51 27.22 -9.65
CA LEU A 264 1.81 26.60 -9.90
C LEU A 264 2.96 27.38 -9.25
N GLY A 265 2.87 28.72 -9.21
CA GLY A 265 3.83 29.55 -8.48
C GLY A 265 3.86 29.25 -6.98
N HIS A 266 2.70 29.10 -6.36
CA HIS A 266 2.61 28.68 -4.95
C HIS A 266 3.10 27.23 -4.75
N ALA A 267 2.72 26.31 -5.63
CA ALA A 267 3.24 24.95 -5.61
C ALA A 267 4.79 24.94 -5.67
N ARG A 268 5.40 25.74 -6.55
CA ARG A 268 6.86 25.88 -6.62
C ARG A 268 7.46 26.35 -5.30
N HIS A 269 6.85 27.36 -4.67
CA HIS A 269 7.30 27.84 -3.37
C HIS A 269 7.31 26.72 -2.31
N TRP A 270 6.25 25.90 -2.25
CA TRP A 270 6.16 24.80 -1.30
C TRP A 270 7.12 23.65 -1.60
N LEU A 271 7.33 23.30 -2.87
CA LEU A 271 8.34 22.32 -3.28
C LEU A 271 9.74 22.77 -2.85
N ASP A 272 10.12 24.02 -3.16
CA ASP A 272 11.43 24.57 -2.80
C ASP A 272 11.62 24.60 -1.27
N THR A 273 10.59 25.00 -0.54
CA THR A 273 10.62 25.08 0.94
C THR A 273 10.80 23.69 1.55
N TRP A 274 10.01 22.69 1.13
CA TRP A 274 10.13 21.32 1.62
C TRP A 274 11.51 20.72 1.31
N LYS A 275 11.98 20.82 0.06
CA LYS A 275 13.29 20.30 -0.32
C LYS A 275 14.45 20.99 0.40
N SER A 276 14.30 22.27 0.74
CA SER A 276 15.32 23.00 1.50
C SER A 276 15.31 22.65 2.99
N GLU A 277 14.13 22.50 3.61
CA GLU A 277 14.01 22.21 5.05
C GLU A 277 14.21 20.72 5.36
N PHE A 278 13.83 19.82 4.43
CA PHE A 278 13.79 18.36 4.62
C PHE A 278 14.47 17.60 3.46
N ALA A 279 15.69 18.02 3.11
CA ALA A 279 16.43 17.47 1.97
C ALA A 279 16.61 15.94 2.02
N GLN A 280 16.80 15.37 3.21
CA GLN A 280 16.94 13.92 3.37
C GLN A 280 15.64 13.18 3.05
N GLU A 281 14.51 13.63 3.57
CA GLU A 281 13.20 13.04 3.27
C GLU A 281 12.89 13.15 1.77
N ALA A 282 13.20 14.30 1.15
CA ALA A 282 13.05 14.49 -0.28
C ALA A 282 13.93 13.52 -1.10
N GLN A 283 15.12 13.20 -0.62
CA GLN A 283 16.00 12.21 -1.23
C GLN A 283 15.48 10.77 -1.04
N ASP A 284 15.00 10.46 0.16
CA ASP A 284 14.54 9.13 0.53
C ASP A 284 13.30 8.72 -0.27
N ILE A 285 12.32 9.63 -0.40
CA ILE A 285 11.07 9.38 -1.12
C ILE A 285 11.16 9.57 -2.64
N HIS A 286 12.26 10.14 -3.15
CA HIS A 286 12.44 10.52 -4.55
C HIS A 286 12.08 9.42 -5.56
N HIS A 287 12.53 8.19 -5.28
CA HIS A 287 12.22 7.05 -6.14
C HIS A 287 10.72 6.74 -6.17
N TYR A 288 10.03 6.82 -5.03
CA TYR A 288 8.60 6.52 -4.91
C TYR A 288 7.76 7.63 -5.57
N ASP A 289 8.14 8.91 -5.39
CA ASP A 289 7.53 10.04 -6.11
C ASP A 289 7.64 9.87 -7.65
N ILE A 290 8.63 9.12 -8.15
CA ILE A 290 8.76 8.73 -9.57
C ILE A 290 7.93 7.48 -9.88
N ALA A 291 8.21 6.37 -9.19
CA ALA A 291 7.67 5.05 -9.51
C ALA A 291 6.15 4.98 -9.28
N GLU A 292 5.71 5.28 -8.06
CA GLU A 292 4.28 5.27 -7.70
C GLU A 292 3.55 6.43 -8.36
N GLY A 293 4.20 7.58 -8.50
CA GLY A 293 3.62 8.73 -9.18
C GLY A 293 3.27 8.44 -10.65
N VAL A 294 4.18 7.81 -11.40
CA VAL A 294 3.89 7.41 -12.80
C VAL A 294 2.82 6.32 -12.85
N ALA A 295 2.92 5.30 -11.99
CA ALA A 295 1.96 4.21 -11.98
C ALA A 295 0.54 4.71 -11.68
N ARG A 296 0.37 5.61 -10.69
CA ARG A 296 -0.90 6.26 -10.37
C ARG A 296 -1.42 7.16 -11.49
N TYR A 297 -0.53 7.88 -12.19
CA TYR A 297 -0.91 8.62 -13.39
C TYR A 297 -1.49 7.67 -14.46
N VAL A 298 -0.80 6.58 -14.80
CA VAL A 298 -1.25 5.61 -15.80
C VAL A 298 -2.57 4.94 -15.39
N GLU A 299 -2.68 4.55 -14.11
CA GLU A 299 -3.88 3.97 -13.49
C GLU A 299 -5.11 4.86 -13.69
N TYR A 300 -5.05 6.11 -13.21
CA TYR A 300 -6.21 7.00 -13.26
C TYR A 300 -6.50 7.53 -14.66
N MET A 301 -5.48 7.60 -15.54
CA MET A 301 -5.71 7.81 -16.96
C MET A 301 -6.49 6.67 -17.60
N ALA A 302 -6.20 5.41 -17.23
CA ALA A 302 -6.96 4.25 -17.72
C ALA A 302 -8.41 4.26 -17.26
N LEU A 303 -8.68 4.70 -16.02
CA LEU A 303 -10.04 4.89 -15.50
C LEU A 303 -10.81 6.01 -16.27
N SER A 304 -10.07 7.01 -16.75
CA SER A 304 -10.64 8.20 -17.39
C SER A 304 -10.83 8.06 -18.90
N ILE A 305 -10.04 7.23 -19.60
CA ILE A 305 -10.00 7.22 -21.06
C ILE A 305 -11.17 6.45 -21.71
N GLN A 306 -11.64 6.94 -22.85
CA GLN A 306 -12.61 6.30 -23.73
C GLN A 306 -12.28 6.54 -25.20
N ALA A 307 -12.77 5.64 -26.06
CA ALA A 307 -12.70 5.81 -27.50
C ALA A 307 -13.54 7.02 -27.93
N ASP A 308 -13.07 7.76 -28.94
CA ASP A 308 -13.75 8.88 -29.58
C ASP A 308 -14.19 10.03 -28.64
N GLN A 309 -13.58 10.15 -27.46
CA GLN A 309 -13.91 11.20 -26.51
C GLN A 309 -13.24 12.55 -26.85
N SER A 310 -13.92 13.65 -26.52
CA SER A 310 -13.34 15.00 -26.57
C SER A 310 -12.43 15.27 -25.37
N ALA A 311 -11.64 16.34 -25.45
CA ALA A 311 -10.80 16.78 -24.33
C ALA A 311 -11.66 17.16 -23.10
N GLU A 312 -12.82 17.78 -23.33
CA GLU A 312 -13.77 18.15 -22.26
C GLU A 312 -14.37 16.90 -21.59
N GLN A 313 -14.66 15.85 -22.37
CA GLN A 313 -15.15 14.58 -21.82
C GLN A 313 -14.07 13.87 -20.99
N LEU A 314 -12.83 13.86 -21.46
CA LEU A 314 -11.70 13.35 -20.68
C LEU A 314 -11.56 14.13 -19.36
N GLN A 315 -11.56 15.46 -19.43
CA GLN A 315 -11.43 16.32 -18.26
C GLN A 315 -12.58 16.09 -17.26
N ALA A 316 -13.81 15.93 -17.75
CA ALA A 316 -14.96 15.64 -16.89
C ALA A 316 -14.84 14.29 -16.17
N ARG A 317 -14.22 13.29 -16.79
CA ARG A 317 -13.94 11.98 -16.16
C ARG A 317 -12.77 12.02 -15.18
N GLN A 318 -11.78 12.87 -15.44
CA GLN A 318 -10.64 13.08 -14.55
C GLN A 318 -11.02 13.92 -13.31
N ALA A 319 -11.96 14.85 -13.44
CA ALA A 319 -12.27 15.82 -12.38
C ALA A 319 -12.60 15.19 -11.01
N PRO A 320 -13.42 14.11 -10.91
CA PRO A 320 -13.65 13.43 -9.64
C PRO A 320 -12.39 12.76 -9.07
N LEU A 321 -11.49 12.25 -9.92
CA LEU A 321 -10.24 11.62 -9.52
C LEU A 321 -9.15 12.64 -9.13
N LEU A 322 -9.32 13.91 -9.53
CA LEU A 322 -8.47 15.02 -9.09
C LEU A 322 -8.89 15.55 -7.71
N GLN A 323 -10.10 15.22 -7.28
CA GLN A 323 -10.62 15.58 -5.96
C GLN A 323 -10.12 14.58 -4.91
N GLU A 324 -10.14 15.05 -3.65
CA GLU A 324 -9.59 14.45 -2.44
C GLU A 324 -9.34 12.93 -2.48
N GLU A 325 -8.07 12.54 -2.61
CA GLU A 325 -7.62 11.26 -2.04
C GLU A 325 -7.57 11.41 -0.51
N SER A 326 -8.16 10.46 0.22
CA SER A 326 -7.91 10.34 1.65
C SER A 326 -6.43 10.07 1.83
N LEU A 327 -5.78 10.91 2.61
CA LEU A 327 -4.35 10.91 2.71
C LEU A 327 -3.98 10.95 4.19
N ASP A 328 -3.30 9.90 4.64
CA ASP A 328 -2.82 9.73 6.01
C ASP A 328 -1.52 10.54 6.28
N VAL A 329 -0.72 10.17 7.26
CA VAL A 329 0.58 10.85 7.53
C VAL A 329 1.77 10.14 6.88
N SER A 330 1.55 9.09 6.10
CA SER A 330 2.61 8.29 5.53
C SER A 330 3.33 9.02 4.38
N VAL A 331 4.64 8.79 4.27
CA VAL A 331 5.47 9.37 3.19
C VAL A 331 5.16 8.78 1.82
N ASP A 332 4.81 7.50 1.77
CA ASP A 332 4.57 6.78 0.53
C ASP A 332 3.20 7.06 -0.08
N VAL A 333 2.14 7.10 0.73
CA VAL A 333 0.76 7.40 0.31
C VAL A 333 0.69 8.76 -0.42
N GLU A 334 1.45 9.75 0.03
CA GLU A 334 1.51 11.05 -0.64
C GLU A 334 2.08 10.99 -2.07
N SER A 335 2.97 10.03 -2.35
CA SER A 335 3.59 9.86 -3.68
C SER A 335 2.56 9.54 -4.76
N TYR A 336 1.54 8.74 -4.41
CA TYR A 336 0.41 8.43 -5.30
C TYR A 336 -0.36 9.70 -5.67
N ALA A 337 -0.74 10.50 -4.65
CA ALA A 337 -1.54 11.70 -4.87
C ALA A 337 -0.85 12.74 -5.75
N PHE A 338 0.48 12.86 -5.68
CA PHE A 338 1.23 13.73 -6.56
C PHE A 338 1.22 13.25 -8.02
N GLY A 339 1.26 11.94 -8.23
CA GLY A 339 1.39 11.32 -9.54
C GLY A 339 0.34 11.79 -10.56
N PHE A 340 -0.92 11.50 -10.26
CA PHE A 340 -2.01 11.78 -11.19
C PHE A 340 -2.21 13.28 -11.45
N VAL A 341 -2.32 14.10 -10.40
CA VAL A 341 -2.55 15.54 -10.53
C VAL A 341 -1.44 16.21 -11.36
N THR A 342 -0.18 15.82 -11.12
CA THR A 342 0.97 16.41 -11.80
C THR A 342 1.07 15.93 -13.24
N GLY A 343 0.81 14.66 -13.52
CA GLY A 343 0.77 14.13 -14.88
C GLY A 343 -0.29 14.80 -15.75
N VAL A 344 -1.49 15.05 -15.20
CA VAL A 344 -2.56 15.81 -15.90
C VAL A 344 -2.13 17.26 -16.18
N LEU A 345 -1.47 17.92 -15.22
CA LEU A 345 -0.93 19.27 -15.41
C LEU A 345 0.17 19.31 -16.46
N LEU A 346 1.06 18.32 -16.48
CA LEU A 346 2.11 18.17 -17.48
C LEU A 346 1.52 17.94 -18.88
N ASP A 347 0.47 17.11 -19.02
CA ASP A 347 -0.25 16.96 -20.28
C ASP A 347 -0.88 18.28 -20.76
N ALA A 348 -1.41 19.09 -19.84
CA ALA A 348 -2.06 20.36 -20.15
C ALA A 348 -1.07 21.50 -20.48
N THR A 349 0.15 21.46 -19.93
CA THR A 349 1.11 22.57 -20.03
C THR A 349 2.33 22.26 -20.90
N GLY A 350 2.67 20.98 -21.08
CA GLY A 350 3.85 20.53 -21.81
C GLY A 350 3.75 19.08 -22.28
N PRO A 351 2.88 18.74 -23.27
CA PRO A 351 2.51 17.36 -23.64
C PRO A 351 3.65 16.47 -24.16
N GLY A 352 4.88 16.99 -24.32
CA GLY A 352 6.08 16.24 -24.70
C GLY A 352 6.87 15.64 -23.53
N TRP A 353 6.44 15.86 -22.30
CA TRP A 353 7.20 15.55 -21.07
C TRP A 353 7.54 14.07 -20.86
N LYS A 354 6.74 13.14 -21.41
CA LYS A 354 6.88 11.69 -21.19
C LYS A 354 8.13 11.11 -21.86
N SER A 355 8.59 11.73 -22.95
CA SER A 355 9.75 11.22 -23.70
C SER A 355 11.03 11.41 -22.88
N GLY A 356 11.69 10.30 -22.53
CA GLY A 356 12.92 10.34 -21.75
C GLY A 356 12.75 10.65 -20.26
N PHE A 357 11.51 10.66 -19.74
CA PHE A 357 11.22 11.00 -18.34
C PHE A 357 12.11 10.28 -17.33
N TYR A 358 12.15 8.93 -17.38
CA TYR A 358 12.96 8.14 -16.45
C TYR A 358 14.47 8.44 -16.51
N ALA A 359 14.99 8.77 -17.70
CA ALA A 359 16.39 9.13 -17.86
C ALA A 359 16.72 10.52 -17.28
N GLY A 360 15.72 11.40 -17.14
CA GLY A 360 15.86 12.73 -16.55
C GLY A 360 16.05 12.72 -15.03
N GLY A 361 15.66 11.65 -14.35
CA GLY A 361 15.84 11.47 -12.90
C GLY A 361 15.08 12.47 -12.02
N LYS A 362 14.18 13.27 -12.59
CA LYS A 362 13.30 14.22 -11.86
C LYS A 362 12.00 13.54 -11.46
N THR A 363 11.42 13.94 -10.34
CA THR A 363 10.02 13.60 -10.05
C THR A 363 9.08 14.32 -11.03
N LEU A 364 7.84 13.85 -11.14
CA LEU A 364 6.83 14.54 -11.95
C LEU A 364 6.68 16.00 -11.52
N THR A 365 6.67 16.24 -10.21
CA THR A 365 6.44 17.58 -9.62
C THR A 365 7.61 18.52 -9.89
N GLU A 366 8.84 18.00 -9.81
CA GLU A 366 10.03 18.77 -10.19
C GLU A 366 10.03 19.14 -11.67
N LEU A 367 9.65 18.20 -12.54
CA LEU A 367 9.56 18.45 -13.98
C LEU A 367 8.51 19.51 -14.30
N LEU A 368 7.33 19.44 -13.67
CA LEU A 368 6.25 20.41 -13.87
C LEU A 368 6.66 21.82 -13.45
N LEU A 369 7.41 21.94 -12.35
CA LEU A 369 7.69 23.21 -11.70
C LEU A 369 9.07 23.79 -12.04
N GLU A 370 9.87 23.13 -12.89
CA GLU A 370 11.26 23.52 -13.18
C GLU A 370 11.39 24.99 -13.62
N ASP A 371 10.54 25.41 -14.57
CA ASP A 371 10.56 26.75 -15.15
C ASP A 371 9.53 27.71 -14.51
N VAL A 372 8.91 27.30 -13.40
CA VAL A 372 7.93 28.12 -12.68
C VAL A 372 8.65 28.99 -11.65
N SER A 373 8.32 30.28 -11.60
CA SER A 373 8.83 31.18 -10.55
C SER A 373 8.03 30.98 -9.24
N PRO A 374 8.69 30.84 -8.08
CA PRO A 374 7.99 30.67 -6.81
C PRO A 374 7.21 31.93 -6.44
N VAL A 375 5.97 31.74 -5.98
CA VAL A 375 5.14 32.80 -5.40
C VAL A 375 4.97 32.48 -3.91
N PRO A 376 5.58 33.26 -3.01
CA PRO A 376 5.49 33.02 -1.57
C PRO A 376 4.05 32.96 -1.08
N GLU A 377 3.82 32.12 -0.08
CA GLU A 377 2.53 31.92 0.54
C GLU A 377 2.70 31.57 2.01
N ASP A 378 1.78 32.02 2.86
CA ASP A 378 1.74 31.59 4.25
C ASP A 378 1.04 30.24 4.37
N VAL A 379 1.45 29.43 5.35
CA VAL A 379 0.79 28.15 5.62
C VAL A 379 -0.69 28.37 5.89
N ASP A 380 -1.55 27.63 5.19
CA ASP A 380 -2.98 27.64 5.47
C ASP A 380 -3.24 26.92 6.82
N PRO A 381 -3.80 27.61 7.83
CA PRO A 381 -4.07 27.02 9.13
C PRO A 381 -5.06 25.85 9.09
N VAL A 382 -5.93 25.79 8.08
CA VAL A 382 -6.84 24.66 7.87
C VAL A 382 -6.05 23.42 7.44
N VAL A 383 -5.08 23.59 6.53
CA VAL A 383 -4.23 22.48 6.08
C VAL A 383 -3.34 21.98 7.22
N SER A 384 -2.68 22.89 7.96
CA SER A 384 -1.86 22.46 9.09
C SER A 384 -2.69 21.82 10.20
N GLY A 385 -3.88 22.35 10.49
CA GLY A 385 -4.79 21.78 11.49
C GLY A 385 -5.22 20.36 11.15
N LYS A 386 -5.57 20.09 9.87
CA LYS A 386 -5.88 18.72 9.39
C LYS A 386 -4.69 17.78 9.55
N VAL A 387 -3.47 18.25 9.28
CA VAL A 387 -2.25 17.44 9.46
C VAL A 387 -2.03 17.10 10.94
N ASP A 388 -2.21 18.06 11.85
CA ASP A 388 -2.08 17.83 13.29
C ASP A 388 -3.12 16.81 13.80
N GLU A 389 -4.36 16.89 13.30
CA GLU A 389 -5.43 15.93 13.59
C GLU A 389 -5.07 14.52 13.10
N LEU A 390 -4.62 14.38 11.85
CA LEU A 390 -4.18 13.10 11.29
C LEU A 390 -2.98 12.50 12.04
N ILE A 391 -2.03 13.33 12.48
CA ILE A 391 -0.89 12.88 13.31
C ILE A 391 -1.38 12.34 14.64
N LYS A 392 -2.31 13.06 15.30
CA LYS A 392 -2.86 12.61 16.57
C LYS A 392 -3.58 11.27 16.42
N GLU A 393 -4.40 11.13 15.38
CA GLU A 393 -5.09 9.88 15.07
C GLU A 393 -4.10 8.74 14.79
N SER A 394 -3.09 8.99 13.95
CA SER A 394 -2.07 8.00 13.61
C SER A 394 -1.23 7.59 14.83
N GLU A 395 -0.98 8.50 15.77
CA GLU A 395 -0.28 8.20 17.02
C GLU A 395 -1.10 7.28 17.95
N GLU A 396 -2.43 7.39 17.96
CA GLU A 396 -3.31 6.50 18.73
C GLU A 396 -3.20 5.05 18.24
N TYR A 397 -2.93 4.84 16.95
CA TYR A 397 -2.76 3.53 16.33
C TYR A 397 -1.31 3.01 16.38
N THR A 398 -0.34 3.82 15.94
CA THR A 398 1.07 3.43 15.77
C THR A 398 1.84 3.46 17.09
N GLY A 399 1.54 4.42 17.96
CA GLY A 399 2.26 4.61 19.23
C GLY A 399 2.26 3.38 20.14
N PRO A 400 1.14 2.65 20.32
CA PRO A 400 1.12 1.40 21.08
C PRO A 400 2.13 0.37 20.59
N ASP A 401 2.25 0.18 19.28
CA ASP A 401 3.15 -0.81 18.68
C ASP A 401 4.63 -0.41 18.80
N ILE A 402 4.94 0.88 18.61
CA ILE A 402 6.30 1.39 18.87
C ILE A 402 6.69 1.19 20.34
N ARG A 403 5.77 1.46 21.28
CA ARG A 403 6.01 1.22 22.72
C ARG A 403 6.19 -0.25 23.06
N LYS A 404 5.47 -1.17 22.38
CA LYS A 404 5.68 -2.62 22.52
C LYS A 404 7.11 -3.01 22.11
N ILE A 405 7.62 -2.48 20.99
CA ILE A 405 9.02 -2.71 20.58
C ILE A 405 10.00 -2.19 21.64
N ASP A 406 9.84 -0.96 22.10
CA ASP A 406 10.71 -0.40 23.15
C ASP A 406 10.70 -1.22 24.45
N ALA A 407 9.50 -1.67 24.88
CA ALA A 407 9.35 -2.51 26.06
C ALA A 407 10.02 -3.88 25.86
N ALA A 408 9.84 -4.49 24.70
CA ALA A 408 10.48 -5.75 24.36
C ALA A 408 12.00 -5.62 24.35
N GLU A 409 12.56 -4.55 23.79
CA GLU A 409 14.02 -4.31 23.76
C GLU A 409 14.61 -4.09 25.16
N ALA A 410 13.88 -3.42 26.05
CA ALA A 410 14.31 -3.19 27.43
C ALA A 410 14.25 -4.47 28.30
N ASP A 411 13.35 -5.40 28.00
CA ASP A 411 13.15 -6.64 28.76
C ASP A 411 13.85 -7.84 28.10
N THR A 412 14.99 -8.26 28.67
CA THR A 412 15.74 -9.43 28.17
C THR A 412 15.03 -10.77 28.39
N SER A 413 13.94 -10.80 29.17
CA SER A 413 13.12 -12.02 29.31
C SER A 413 12.20 -12.26 28.11
N VAL A 414 11.96 -11.23 27.28
CA VAL A 414 11.21 -11.38 26.03
C VAL A 414 12.13 -12.03 24.99
N ALA A 415 11.84 -13.28 24.61
CA ALA A 415 12.60 -13.95 23.56
C ALA A 415 12.35 -13.32 22.18
N TYR A 416 13.31 -13.47 21.27
CA TYR A 416 13.18 -13.04 19.87
C TYR A 416 13.16 -14.24 18.93
N LEU A 417 12.34 -14.15 17.88
CA LEU A 417 12.47 -14.96 16.68
C LEU A 417 13.06 -14.10 15.57
N ARG A 418 14.20 -14.52 14.99
CA ARG A 418 14.84 -13.90 13.84
C ARG A 418 14.59 -14.72 12.59
N VAL A 419 14.18 -14.04 11.53
CA VAL A 419 13.83 -14.65 10.24
C VAL A 419 14.64 -13.97 9.15
N HIS A 420 15.49 -14.75 8.48
CA HIS A 420 16.36 -14.28 7.39
C HIS A 420 15.69 -14.42 6.02
N GLU A 421 14.84 -15.43 5.88
CA GLU A 421 14.11 -15.72 4.65
C GLU A 421 12.64 -15.86 5.00
N TYR A 422 11.82 -15.05 4.35
CA TYR A 422 10.37 -15.09 4.45
C TYR A 422 9.77 -14.74 3.10
N GLY A 423 8.56 -15.22 2.87
CA GLY A 423 7.79 -14.91 1.68
C GLY A 423 7.16 -13.52 1.77
N GLU A 424 5.91 -13.44 1.36
CA GLU A 424 5.14 -12.20 1.45
C GLU A 424 4.85 -11.82 2.91
N ILE A 425 4.97 -10.53 3.21
CA ILE A 425 4.71 -9.95 4.54
C ILE A 425 3.68 -8.83 4.42
N GLY A 426 2.64 -8.90 5.24
CA GLY A 426 1.70 -7.81 5.45
C GLY A 426 2.10 -6.98 6.68
N TYR A 427 1.85 -5.68 6.65
CA TYR A 427 2.02 -4.80 7.80
C TYR A 427 1.12 -3.57 7.66
N GLY A 428 0.69 -3.00 8.78
CA GLY A 428 -0.15 -1.80 8.81
C GLY A 428 0.61 -0.51 8.50
N GLY A 429 1.91 -0.49 8.75
CA GLY A 429 2.78 0.64 8.43
C GLY A 429 4.26 0.31 8.63
N SER A 430 5.14 1.06 7.96
CA SER A 430 6.60 0.92 8.03
C SER A 430 7.23 2.22 8.51
N PHE A 431 7.97 2.16 9.61
CA PHE A 431 8.44 3.34 10.32
C PHE A 431 9.94 3.31 10.57
N ALA A 432 10.64 4.36 10.14
CA ALA A 432 12.02 4.59 10.50
C ALA A 432 12.05 5.10 11.95
N TYR A 433 12.54 4.28 12.87
CA TYR A 433 12.54 4.56 14.29
C TYR A 433 13.89 4.24 14.92
N LYS A 434 14.59 5.25 15.43
CA LYS A 434 15.96 5.12 15.95
C LYS A 434 16.89 4.52 14.89
N ASP A 435 17.43 3.33 15.13
CA ASP A 435 18.35 2.57 14.29
C ASP A 435 17.68 1.35 13.64
N LYS A 436 16.34 1.32 13.55
CA LYS A 436 15.57 0.21 12.99
C LYS A 436 14.40 0.67 12.14
N VAL A 437 13.85 -0.27 11.39
CA VAL A 437 12.55 -0.12 10.72
C VAL A 437 11.54 -0.96 11.49
N VAL A 438 10.49 -0.33 12.03
CA VAL A 438 9.39 -1.01 12.71
C VAL A 438 8.25 -1.23 11.73
N LEU A 439 7.75 -2.45 11.67
CA LEU A 439 6.53 -2.82 10.94
C LEU A 439 5.41 -3.02 11.95
N THR A 440 4.36 -2.21 11.89
CA THR A 440 3.20 -2.34 12.79
C THR A 440 2.23 -3.41 12.28
N THR A 441 1.46 -4.02 13.17
CA THR A 441 0.41 -5.00 12.80
C THR A 441 0.89 -6.03 11.77
N THR A 442 2.05 -6.65 12.01
CA THR A 442 2.68 -7.56 11.04
C THR A 442 1.85 -8.83 10.87
N ILE A 443 1.66 -9.23 9.62
CA ILE A 443 1.03 -10.49 9.22
C ILE A 443 2.02 -11.28 8.39
N LEU A 444 2.37 -12.45 8.88
CA LEU A 444 3.38 -13.29 8.26
C LEU A 444 3.07 -14.76 8.54
N VAL A 445 3.14 -15.58 7.49
CA VAL A 445 3.09 -17.04 7.60
C VAL A 445 4.45 -17.58 7.19
N LEU A 446 5.08 -18.33 8.09
CA LEU A 446 6.33 -19.02 7.84
C LEU A 446 6.03 -20.49 7.67
N ASP A 447 6.31 -21.02 6.48
CA ASP A 447 6.21 -22.46 6.19
C ASP A 447 7.60 -23.00 5.81
N VAL A 448 8.18 -23.81 6.69
CA VAL A 448 9.48 -24.44 6.44
C VAL A 448 9.44 -25.91 6.83
N GLU A 449 9.71 -26.79 5.87
CA GLU A 449 9.86 -28.24 6.07
C GLU A 449 8.70 -28.88 6.85
N GLY A 450 7.46 -28.44 6.61
CA GLY A 450 6.25 -28.95 7.27
C GLY A 450 5.97 -28.33 8.64
N HIS A 451 6.69 -27.27 9.01
CA HIS A 451 6.40 -26.44 10.18
C HIS A 451 5.77 -25.12 9.74
N ASN A 452 4.62 -24.81 10.31
CA ASN A 452 3.89 -23.58 10.03
C ASN A 452 3.83 -22.72 11.31
N LEU A 453 4.35 -21.49 11.23
CA LEU A 453 4.21 -20.47 12.27
C LEU A 453 3.49 -19.26 11.68
N GLN A 454 2.43 -18.83 12.35
CA GLN A 454 1.65 -17.66 11.99
C GLN A 454 1.95 -16.52 12.95
N VAL A 455 2.07 -15.32 12.39
CA VAL A 455 2.25 -14.06 13.07
C VAL A 455 1.14 -13.14 12.60
N LEU A 456 0.31 -12.67 13.51
CA LEU A 456 -0.94 -11.96 13.22
C LEU A 456 -1.07 -10.74 14.13
N GLY A 457 -0.75 -9.56 13.59
CA GLY A 457 -1.03 -8.28 14.24
C GLY A 457 0.01 -7.84 15.29
N VAL A 458 1.16 -8.49 15.38
CA VAL A 458 2.24 -8.05 16.27
C VAL A 458 3.17 -7.06 15.58
N PRO A 459 3.73 -6.07 16.28
CA PRO A 459 4.80 -5.26 15.71
C PRO A 459 6.09 -6.08 15.60
N THR A 460 6.79 -5.89 14.50
CA THR A 460 8.09 -6.50 14.22
C THR A 460 9.09 -5.41 13.85
N PHE A 461 10.38 -5.73 13.79
CA PHE A 461 11.36 -4.76 13.35
C PHE A 461 12.54 -5.41 12.61
N THR A 462 13.22 -4.62 11.80
CA THR A 462 14.45 -4.98 11.11
C THR A 462 15.54 -3.95 11.39
N GLY A 463 16.81 -4.30 11.24
CA GLY A 463 17.87 -3.29 11.16
C GLY A 463 17.68 -2.37 9.94
N THR A 464 18.43 -1.28 9.85
CA THR A 464 18.35 -0.38 8.66
C THR A 464 18.72 -1.07 7.34
N ASP A 465 19.42 -2.20 7.39
CA ASP A 465 19.75 -3.05 6.25
C ASP A 465 18.60 -3.97 5.80
N ARG A 466 17.57 -4.13 6.64
CA ARG A 466 16.40 -4.99 6.43
C ARG A 466 16.73 -6.47 6.17
N GLU A 467 17.92 -6.92 6.54
CA GLU A 467 18.35 -8.30 6.23
C GLU A 467 17.70 -9.35 7.15
N VAL A 468 17.23 -8.94 8.33
CA VAL A 468 16.68 -9.84 9.35
C VAL A 468 15.43 -9.25 9.95
N LEU A 469 14.31 -9.97 9.81
CA LEU A 469 13.08 -9.68 10.52
C LEU A 469 13.17 -10.22 11.95
N THR A 470 12.97 -9.35 12.92
CA THR A 470 12.92 -9.69 14.34
C THR A 470 11.49 -9.59 14.84
N ILE A 471 10.99 -10.71 15.36
CA ILE A 471 9.66 -10.86 15.94
C ILE A 471 9.81 -11.04 17.45
N PRO A 472 9.44 -10.03 18.26
CA PRO A 472 9.39 -10.19 19.71
C PRO A 472 8.29 -11.17 20.13
N LEU A 473 8.64 -12.20 20.91
CA LEU A 473 7.69 -13.17 21.45
C LEU A 473 7.00 -12.63 22.72
N MET A 474 6.44 -11.42 22.63
CA MET A 474 5.78 -10.74 23.75
C MET A 474 4.48 -11.44 24.11
N GLY A 475 4.35 -11.88 25.37
CA GLY A 475 3.11 -12.54 25.83
C GLY A 475 2.80 -13.83 25.07
N ALA A 476 3.78 -14.42 24.37
CA ALA A 476 3.63 -15.62 23.57
C ALA A 476 4.34 -16.80 24.28
N PRO A 477 3.60 -17.64 25.03
CA PRO A 477 4.14 -18.86 25.60
C PRO A 477 4.85 -19.68 24.52
N HIS A 478 6.07 -20.13 24.81
CA HIS A 478 6.84 -20.89 23.86
C HIS A 478 7.67 -21.97 24.55
N SER A 479 7.97 -23.01 23.79
CA SER A 479 8.87 -24.08 24.18
C SER A 479 9.81 -24.42 23.04
N TYR A 480 10.99 -24.95 23.36
CA TYR A 480 11.98 -25.33 22.38
C TYR A 480 12.49 -26.73 22.67
N ALA A 481 12.33 -27.63 21.70
CA ALA A 481 12.78 -29.01 21.79
C ALA A 481 13.19 -29.54 20.42
N ASN A 482 14.28 -30.30 20.37
CA ASN A 482 14.75 -31.00 19.15
C ASN A 482 14.89 -30.09 17.91
N GLY A 483 15.33 -28.85 18.09
CA GLY A 483 15.52 -27.91 16.97
C GLY A 483 14.24 -27.22 16.49
N VAL A 484 13.12 -27.39 17.19
CA VAL A 484 11.82 -26.80 16.85
C VAL A 484 11.39 -25.86 17.97
N LEU A 485 11.06 -24.63 17.59
CA LEU A 485 10.36 -23.66 18.43
C LEU A 485 8.85 -23.88 18.24
N THR A 486 8.13 -24.09 19.34
CA THR A 486 6.67 -24.11 19.38
C THR A 486 6.20 -22.88 20.13
N VAL A 487 5.28 -22.11 19.53
CA VAL A 487 4.68 -20.92 20.13
C VAL A 487 3.17 -21.13 20.25
N GLU A 488 2.60 -20.85 21.42
CA GLU A 488 1.18 -21.03 21.76
C GLU A 488 0.59 -19.70 22.23
N GLY A 489 0.46 -18.74 21.31
CA GLY A 489 -0.16 -17.44 21.56
C GLY A 489 -1.40 -17.19 20.69
N GLU A 490 -2.13 -16.10 20.98
CA GLU A 490 -3.24 -15.66 20.12
C GLU A 490 -2.72 -14.98 18.84
N GLU A 491 -1.67 -14.16 18.96
CA GLU A 491 -1.10 -13.37 17.85
C GLU A 491 0.10 -14.08 17.19
N ILE A 492 0.76 -15.01 17.88
CA ILE A 492 1.87 -15.82 17.34
C ILE A 492 1.62 -17.27 17.70
N THR A 493 1.45 -18.14 16.72
CA THR A 493 1.07 -19.53 16.96
C THR A 493 1.66 -20.49 15.94
N GLY A 494 1.97 -21.71 16.39
CA GLY A 494 2.46 -22.79 15.53
C GLY A 494 3.88 -23.19 15.86
N THR A 495 4.59 -23.70 14.85
CA THR A 495 5.95 -24.23 15.03
C THR A 495 6.87 -23.78 13.91
N ILE A 496 8.17 -23.67 14.20
CA ILE A 496 9.20 -23.39 13.21
C ILE A 496 10.52 -24.08 13.60
N LYS A 497 11.29 -24.52 12.61
CA LYS A 497 12.67 -24.97 12.85
C LYS A 497 13.53 -23.77 13.18
N ALA A 498 14.27 -23.87 14.27
CA ALA A 498 15.12 -22.77 14.71
C ALA A 498 16.39 -23.25 15.41
N GLU A 499 17.43 -22.43 15.33
CA GLU A 499 18.56 -22.49 16.25
C GLU A 499 18.29 -21.64 17.48
N LYS A 500 18.50 -22.19 18.67
CA LYS A 500 18.45 -21.41 19.91
C LYS A 500 19.84 -20.84 20.21
N ALA A 501 19.90 -19.54 20.42
CA ALA A 501 21.05 -18.78 20.88
C ALA A 501 20.69 -17.94 22.11
N ILE A 502 21.72 -17.44 22.79
CA ILE A 502 21.58 -16.43 23.85
C ILE A 502 22.39 -15.21 23.44
N GLU A 503 21.74 -14.06 23.31
CA GLU A 503 22.38 -12.80 22.93
C GLU A 503 22.12 -11.75 24.00
N SER A 504 23.18 -11.22 24.61
CA SER A 504 23.06 -10.19 25.67
C SER A 504 22.10 -10.58 26.80
N GLY A 505 22.03 -11.87 27.15
CA GLY A 505 21.14 -12.41 28.18
C GLY A 505 19.70 -12.67 27.73
N ARG A 506 19.38 -12.45 26.45
CA ARG A 506 18.08 -12.74 25.83
C ARG A 506 18.09 -14.07 25.07
N GLU A 507 17.01 -14.83 25.14
CA GLU A 507 16.83 -15.98 24.26
C GLU A 507 16.50 -15.53 22.83
N VAL A 508 17.24 -16.04 21.86
CA VAL A 508 17.04 -15.74 20.43
C VAL A 508 16.90 -17.05 19.67
N PHE A 509 15.83 -17.17 18.89
CA PHE A 509 15.56 -18.27 17.99
C PHE A 509 15.81 -17.79 16.57
N ILE A 510 16.70 -18.43 15.83
CA ILE A 510 17.01 -18.09 14.44
C ILE A 510 16.33 -19.12 13.56
N ALA A 511 15.32 -18.70 12.79
CA ALA A 511 14.62 -19.56 11.85
C ALA A 511 15.61 -20.14 10.82
N LYS A 512 15.46 -21.43 10.51
CA LYS A 512 16.30 -22.15 9.54
C LYS A 512 15.58 -22.42 8.25
#